data_AF-A0A2M8A1Z2-F1
#
_entry.id   AF-A0A2M8A1Z2-F1
#
_cell.length_a   1.000
_cell.length_b   1.000
_cell.length_c   1.000
_cell.angle_alpha   90.00
_cell.angle_beta   90.00
_cell.angle_gamma   90.00
#
_symmetry.space_group_name_H-M   'P 1'
#
loop_
_entity.id
_entity.type
_entity.pdbx_description
1 polymer ?
#
loop_
_entity_poly.entity_id
_entity_poly.type
_entity_poly.pdbx_seq_one_letter_code
_entity_poly.pdbx_strand_id
1 'polypeptide(L)'
;MVSETSMKFLNKLFLLTVLFLFSNTFAGEDKINAIMNSVSQKLHQLEIKDHVEIGLSAIETYNNTQINYHANQRFPMDSTSKLMTVSAILKKSEGDPTLLKQKIFFTIKEVKKSGYAPITSKHIQSGMTVSDLCAAALKYSDNAAVNQLMKILGGPNKVTQFARSIGDNQFLLTRWEPELNSAIPYDKRDTTAPSAMAESVQKLVLGNALRKSQRQLLQEWLKHCKTGNHRIRSGVPAHFIVADKTGTGGYGSIGDIGVVWRPHASPIVLAVYVRQNEKNAHTSDKVIAQATKITINAMANLR
;
A
#
# COMPACT_ATOMS: atom_id res chain seq x y z
N MET A 1 6.32 56.01 33.58
CA MET A 1 7.14 56.38 32.40
C MET A 1 8.18 55.30 32.19
N VAL A 2 7.94 54.37 31.27
CA VAL A 2 8.97 53.41 30.84
C VAL A 2 9.97 54.19 29.99
N SER A 3 11.24 54.19 30.35
CA SER A 3 12.27 54.96 29.64
C SER A 3 12.37 54.53 28.18
N GLU A 4 12.61 55.47 27.27
CA GLU A 4 12.79 55.22 25.84
C GLU A 4 13.86 54.16 25.55
N THR A 5 14.85 54.05 26.45
CA THR A 5 15.95 53.08 26.42
C THR A 5 15.47 51.65 26.67
N SER A 6 14.55 51.43 27.62
CA SER A 6 13.97 50.10 27.89
C SER A 6 13.10 49.58 26.73
N MET A 7 12.42 50.49 26.01
CA MET A 7 11.58 50.12 24.86
C MET A 7 12.41 49.74 23.62
N LYS A 8 13.57 50.39 23.41
CA LYS A 8 14.53 50.02 22.36
C LYS A 8 15.19 48.66 22.60
N PHE A 9 15.41 48.28 23.86
CA PHE A 9 16.01 46.99 24.22
C PHE A 9 15.01 45.82 24.04
N LEU A 10 13.74 46.01 24.44
CA LEU A 10 12.68 45.02 24.18
C LEU A 10 12.43 44.81 22.68
N ASN A 11 12.45 45.88 21.87
CA ASN A 11 12.28 45.76 20.42
C ASN A 11 13.45 45.03 19.75
N LYS A 12 14.69 45.24 20.20
CA LYS A 12 15.85 44.49 19.71
C LYS A 12 15.80 43.01 20.09
N LEU A 13 15.36 42.71 21.31
CA LEU A 13 15.21 41.32 21.77
C LEU A 13 14.11 40.61 20.98
N PHE A 14 12.95 41.25 20.76
CA PHE A 14 11.85 40.72 19.95
C PHE A 14 12.27 40.49 18.48
N LEU A 15 13.02 41.42 17.88
CA LEU A 15 13.54 41.26 16.51
C LEU A 15 14.53 40.08 16.42
N LEU A 16 15.40 39.90 17.43
CA LEU A 16 16.35 38.79 17.47
C LEU A 16 15.65 37.43 17.60
N THR A 17 14.62 37.33 18.45
CA THR A 17 13.84 36.10 18.61
C THR A 17 13.07 35.76 17.32
N VAL A 18 12.52 36.77 16.64
CA VAL A 18 11.85 36.60 15.35
C VAL A 18 12.84 36.16 14.27
N LEU A 19 14.03 36.76 14.19
CA LEU A 19 15.11 36.34 13.26
C LEU A 19 15.64 34.92 13.54
N PHE A 20 15.74 34.51 14.81
CA PHE A 20 16.09 33.14 15.18
C PHE A 20 15.00 32.12 14.86
N LEU A 21 13.72 32.51 14.97
CA LEU A 21 12.60 31.66 14.57
C LEU A 21 12.50 31.51 13.04
N PHE A 22 12.77 32.57 12.27
CA PHE A 22 12.75 32.54 10.80
C PHE A 22 13.96 31.81 10.18
N SER A 23 15.14 31.87 10.79
CA SER A 23 16.33 31.16 10.29
C SER A 23 16.25 29.64 10.51
N ASN A 24 15.68 29.20 11.63
CA ASN A 24 15.49 27.77 11.92
C ASN A 24 14.43 27.11 11.02
N THR A 25 13.38 27.82 10.61
CA THR A 25 12.38 27.29 9.67
C THR A 25 12.96 27.12 8.26
N PHE A 26 13.74 28.09 7.77
CA PHE A 26 14.38 28.00 6.45
C PHE A 26 15.38 26.83 6.36
N ALA A 27 16.24 26.66 7.37
CA ALA A 27 17.19 25.55 7.42
C ALA A 27 16.52 24.17 7.52
N GLY A 28 15.36 24.08 8.18
CA GLY A 28 14.57 22.84 8.26
C GLY A 28 13.91 22.47 6.93
N GLU A 29 13.38 23.45 6.20
CA GLU A 29 12.78 23.27 4.89
C GLU A 29 13.83 22.84 3.85
N ASP A 30 15.02 23.44 3.88
CA ASP A 30 16.16 23.07 3.03
C ASP A 30 16.61 21.61 3.25
N LYS A 31 16.65 21.15 4.51
CA LYS A 31 17.01 19.76 4.84
C LYS A 31 15.98 18.76 4.30
N ILE A 32 14.69 19.03 4.47
CA ILE A 32 13.61 18.16 3.96
C ILE A 32 13.68 18.11 2.43
N ASN A 33 13.80 19.25 1.76
CA ASN A 33 13.92 19.33 0.31
C ASN A 33 15.15 18.57 -0.21
N ALA A 34 16.29 18.69 0.47
CA ALA A 34 17.51 17.94 0.12
C ALA A 34 17.31 16.41 0.26
N ILE A 35 16.64 15.94 1.32
CA ILE A 35 16.33 14.52 1.51
C ILE A 35 15.39 14.03 0.40
N MET A 36 14.31 14.77 0.11
CA MET A 36 13.35 14.42 -0.94
C MET A 36 14.03 14.36 -2.32
N ASN A 37 14.88 15.34 -2.64
CA ASN A 37 15.65 15.36 -3.88
C ASN A 37 16.60 14.16 -3.98
N SER A 38 17.29 13.82 -2.88
CA SER A 38 18.18 12.66 -2.84
C SER A 38 17.43 11.34 -3.04
N VAL A 39 16.22 11.20 -2.47
CA VAL A 39 15.35 10.05 -2.69
C VAL A 39 14.93 9.95 -4.16
N SER A 40 14.41 11.03 -4.73
CA SER A 40 14.00 11.08 -6.14
C SER A 40 15.14 10.73 -7.10
N GLN A 41 16.35 11.25 -6.86
CA GLN A 41 17.54 10.91 -7.65
C GLN A 41 17.89 9.42 -7.57
N LYS A 42 17.86 8.83 -6.37
CA LYS A 42 18.16 7.39 -6.19
C LYS A 42 17.10 6.49 -6.82
N LEU A 43 15.82 6.86 -6.73
CA LEU A 43 14.73 6.14 -7.38
C LEU A 43 14.82 6.26 -8.90
N HIS A 44 15.15 7.43 -9.43
CA HIS A 44 15.36 7.63 -10.85
C HIS A 44 16.57 6.83 -11.39
N GLN A 45 17.67 6.78 -10.64
CA GLN A 45 18.81 5.91 -10.98
C GLN A 45 18.41 4.43 -11.02
N LEU A 46 17.52 4.00 -10.12
CA LEU A 46 16.99 2.64 -10.10
C LEU A 46 16.11 2.36 -11.32
N GLU A 47 15.24 3.30 -11.70
CA GLU A 47 14.43 3.21 -12.93
C GLU A 47 15.30 3.02 -14.18
N ILE A 48 16.35 3.83 -14.33
CA ILE A 48 17.28 3.75 -15.48
C ILE A 48 17.98 2.39 -15.49
N LYS A 49 18.52 1.97 -14.34
CA LYS A 49 19.32 0.75 -14.22
C LYS A 49 18.52 -0.51 -14.53
N ASP A 50 17.29 -0.59 -14.03
CA ASP A 50 16.44 -1.78 -14.16
C ASP A 50 15.42 -1.66 -15.30
N HIS A 51 15.48 -0.58 -16.09
CA HIS A 51 14.57 -0.29 -17.22
C HIS A 51 13.09 -0.33 -16.85
N VAL A 52 12.75 0.31 -15.74
CA VAL A 52 11.39 0.30 -15.17
C VAL A 52 10.90 1.71 -14.83
N GLU A 53 9.60 1.83 -14.58
CA GLU A 53 9.00 3.01 -13.97
C GLU A 53 8.49 2.65 -12.58
N ILE A 54 8.82 3.47 -11.58
CA ILE A 54 8.49 3.27 -10.17
C ILE A 54 7.46 4.31 -9.74
N GLY A 55 6.38 3.85 -9.11
CA GLY A 55 5.45 4.67 -8.34
C GLY A 55 5.56 4.33 -6.86
N LEU A 56 5.84 5.30 -6.01
CA LEU A 56 6.05 5.10 -4.59
C LEU A 56 5.35 6.17 -3.76
N SER A 57 4.69 5.74 -2.70
CA SER A 57 4.26 6.60 -1.61
C SER A 57 4.59 5.93 -0.27
N ALA A 58 5.11 6.71 0.66
CA ALA A 58 5.35 6.29 2.03
C ALA A 58 4.85 7.35 3.03
N ILE A 59 4.22 6.91 4.11
CA ILE A 59 3.62 7.78 5.13
C ILE A 59 4.18 7.39 6.51
N GLU A 60 4.87 8.32 7.18
CA GLU A 60 5.23 8.21 8.59
C GLU A 60 4.00 8.50 9.45
N THR A 61 3.55 7.54 10.25
CA THR A 61 2.26 7.69 10.94
C THR A 61 2.32 8.54 12.19
N TYR A 62 3.51 8.96 12.64
CA TYR A 62 3.64 9.89 13.77
C TYR A 62 3.10 11.28 13.45
N ASN A 63 3.45 11.82 12.28
CA ASN A 63 3.18 13.20 11.87
C ASN A 63 2.62 13.33 10.44
N ASN A 64 2.37 12.20 9.76
CA ASN A 64 1.95 12.13 8.37
C ASN A 64 2.94 12.72 7.36
N THR A 65 4.22 12.85 7.70
CA THR A 65 5.26 13.16 6.71
C THR A 65 5.25 12.10 5.61
N GLN A 66 5.27 12.56 4.35
CA GLN A 66 5.22 11.68 3.19
C GLN A 66 6.49 11.78 2.34
N ILE A 67 6.88 10.65 1.75
CA ILE A 67 7.82 10.59 0.64
C ILE A 67 7.05 10.04 -0.56
N ASN A 68 7.01 10.82 -1.65
CA ASN A 68 6.22 10.53 -2.84
C ASN A 68 7.10 10.60 -4.09
N TYR A 69 6.98 9.60 -4.97
CA TYR A 69 7.68 9.54 -6.25
C TYR A 69 6.73 8.95 -7.29
N HIS A 70 6.38 9.70 -8.34
CA HIS A 70 5.28 9.38 -9.28
C HIS A 70 3.96 8.97 -8.59
N ALA A 71 3.74 9.44 -7.35
CA ALA A 71 2.75 8.87 -6.44
C ALA A 71 1.29 9.06 -6.89
N ASN A 72 1.03 10.03 -7.78
CA ASN A 72 -0.31 10.35 -8.28
C ASN A 72 -0.58 9.75 -9.68
N GLN A 73 0.39 9.06 -10.28
CA GLN A 73 0.20 8.37 -11.54
C GLN A 73 -0.46 7.01 -11.31
N ARG A 74 -1.10 6.48 -12.36
CA ARG A 74 -1.82 5.19 -12.29
C ARG A 74 -0.88 4.02 -12.56
N PHE A 75 -0.90 3.02 -11.69
CA PHE A 75 -0.20 1.75 -11.84
C PHE A 75 -1.18 0.57 -11.76
N PRO A 76 -0.95 -0.53 -12.50
CA PRO A 76 -1.70 -1.77 -12.33
C PRO A 76 -1.62 -2.26 -10.89
N MET A 77 -2.77 -2.61 -10.31
CA MET A 77 -2.81 -3.15 -8.95
C MET A 77 -2.44 -4.64 -8.92
N ASP A 78 -2.82 -5.37 -9.96
CA ASP A 78 -2.77 -6.82 -9.98
C ASP A 78 -3.38 -7.38 -8.68
N SER A 79 -2.67 -8.29 -8.02
CA SER A 79 -3.10 -8.87 -6.75
C SER A 79 -3.04 -7.95 -5.53
N THR A 80 -2.51 -6.72 -5.60
CA THR A 80 -2.63 -5.78 -4.46
C THR A 80 -4.08 -5.38 -4.21
N SER A 81 -4.94 -5.45 -5.24
CA SER A 81 -6.39 -5.20 -5.15
C SER A 81 -7.10 -6.11 -4.14
N LYS A 82 -6.54 -7.30 -3.85
CA LYS A 82 -7.07 -8.27 -2.88
C LYS A 82 -7.15 -7.70 -1.47
N LEU A 83 -6.27 -6.77 -1.09
CA LEU A 83 -6.34 -6.04 0.18
C LEU A 83 -7.67 -5.26 0.29
N MET A 84 -8.04 -4.55 -0.77
CA MET A 84 -9.29 -3.77 -0.80
C MET A 84 -10.52 -4.69 -0.83
N THR A 85 -10.48 -5.77 -1.62
CA THR A 85 -11.58 -6.76 -1.68
C THR A 85 -11.83 -7.42 -0.34
N VAL A 86 -10.78 -7.89 0.35
CA VAL A 86 -10.92 -8.51 1.67
C VAL A 86 -11.38 -7.48 2.70
N SER A 87 -10.90 -6.25 2.61
CA SER A 87 -11.35 -5.16 3.48
C SER A 87 -12.84 -4.85 3.29
N ALA A 88 -13.36 -4.90 2.06
CA ALA A 88 -14.80 -4.74 1.80
C ALA A 88 -15.64 -5.86 2.42
N ILE A 89 -15.15 -7.11 2.35
CA ILE A 89 -15.80 -8.26 3.01
C ILE A 89 -15.80 -8.09 4.53
N LEU A 90 -14.66 -7.70 5.10
CA LEU A 90 -14.53 -7.43 6.52
C LEU A 90 -15.48 -6.30 6.93
N LYS A 91 -15.57 -5.22 6.16
CA LYS A 91 -16.52 -4.14 6.42
C LYS A 91 -17.96 -4.64 6.43
N LYS A 92 -18.35 -5.46 5.44
CA LYS A 92 -19.68 -6.08 5.38
C LYS A 92 -19.94 -6.96 6.61
N SER A 93 -18.94 -7.68 7.12
CA SER A 93 -19.07 -8.53 8.32
C SER A 93 -19.32 -7.75 9.62
N GLU A 94 -19.09 -6.44 9.65
CA GLU A 94 -19.39 -5.62 10.84
C GLU A 94 -20.89 -5.56 11.14
N GLY A 95 -21.73 -5.64 10.09
CA GLY A 95 -23.18 -5.69 10.18
C GLY A 95 -23.77 -7.09 10.04
N ASP A 96 -22.96 -8.09 9.73
CA ASP A 96 -23.35 -9.49 9.60
C ASP A 96 -22.29 -10.40 10.26
N PRO A 97 -22.48 -10.74 11.55
CA PRO A 97 -21.56 -11.59 12.29
C PRO A 97 -21.44 -13.02 11.75
N THR A 98 -22.38 -13.47 10.91
CA THR A 98 -22.40 -14.83 10.36
C THR A 98 -21.59 -14.95 9.07
N LEU A 99 -21.39 -13.84 8.36
CA LEU A 99 -20.75 -13.80 7.04
C LEU A 99 -19.42 -14.55 7.00
N LEU A 100 -18.52 -14.28 7.95
CA LEU A 100 -17.17 -14.89 7.94
C LEU A 100 -17.20 -16.40 8.15
N LYS A 101 -18.25 -16.93 8.78
CA LYS A 101 -18.44 -18.36 9.04
C LYS A 101 -19.19 -19.07 7.93
N GLN A 102 -19.83 -18.32 7.03
CA GLN A 102 -20.57 -18.89 5.90
C GLN A 102 -19.62 -19.72 5.03
N LYS A 103 -20.04 -20.96 4.72
CA LYS A 103 -19.30 -21.85 3.83
C LYS A 103 -19.71 -21.61 2.38
N ILE A 104 -18.71 -21.45 1.51
CA ILE A 104 -18.85 -21.22 0.08
C ILE A 104 -18.30 -22.44 -0.66
N PHE A 105 -19.11 -22.97 -1.56
CA PHE A 105 -18.71 -24.03 -2.50
C PHE A 105 -18.45 -23.42 -3.87
N PHE A 106 -17.49 -24.00 -4.57
CA PHE A 106 -17.06 -23.57 -5.89
C PHE A 106 -16.57 -24.77 -6.69
N THR A 107 -16.69 -24.66 -8.00
CA THR A 107 -16.41 -25.73 -8.95
C THR A 107 -14.95 -25.74 -9.39
N ILE A 108 -14.49 -26.90 -9.84
CA ILE A 108 -13.18 -27.04 -10.48
C ILE A 108 -13.03 -26.13 -11.71
N LYS A 109 -14.14 -25.86 -12.42
CA LYS A 109 -14.16 -24.96 -13.58
C LYS A 109 -13.82 -23.53 -13.18
N GLU A 110 -14.35 -23.04 -12.06
CA GLU A 110 -14.08 -21.69 -11.55
C GLU A 110 -12.64 -21.56 -11.06
N VAL A 111 -12.13 -22.58 -10.37
CA VAL A 111 -10.72 -22.65 -9.95
C VAL A 111 -9.79 -22.60 -11.16
N LYS A 112 -10.02 -23.43 -12.18
CA LYS A 112 -9.22 -23.44 -13.42
C LYS A 112 -9.31 -22.11 -14.16
N LYS A 113 -10.51 -21.52 -14.28
CA LYS A 113 -10.71 -20.23 -14.95
C LYS A 113 -9.90 -19.11 -14.29
N SER A 114 -9.73 -19.14 -12.97
CA SER A 114 -9.00 -18.11 -12.22
C SER A 114 -7.49 -18.05 -12.47
N GLY A 115 -6.91 -19.08 -13.11
CA GLY A 115 -5.49 -19.17 -13.46
C GLY A 115 -4.58 -19.60 -12.30
N TYR A 116 -4.67 -18.98 -11.12
CA TYR A 116 -3.79 -19.24 -9.98
C TYR A 116 -4.56 -19.44 -8.67
N ALA A 117 -4.61 -20.68 -8.17
CA ALA A 117 -5.50 -21.06 -7.08
C ALA A 117 -4.89 -22.13 -6.14
N PRO A 118 -3.79 -21.83 -5.45
CA PRO A 118 -3.01 -22.82 -4.69
C PRO A 118 -3.73 -23.38 -3.44
N ILE A 119 -4.76 -22.69 -2.94
CA ILE A 119 -5.52 -23.10 -1.76
C ILE A 119 -6.88 -23.65 -2.18
N THR A 120 -7.67 -22.86 -2.91
CA THR A 120 -9.03 -23.24 -3.28
C THR A 120 -9.07 -24.53 -4.11
N SER A 121 -8.06 -24.80 -4.95
CA SER A 121 -7.96 -26.09 -5.69
C SER A 121 -7.98 -27.34 -4.79
N LYS A 122 -7.60 -27.22 -3.53
CA LYS A 122 -7.59 -28.31 -2.53
C LYS A 122 -8.92 -28.47 -1.79
N HIS A 123 -9.87 -27.57 -2.01
CA HIS A 123 -11.11 -27.47 -1.25
C HIS A 123 -12.38 -27.55 -2.12
N ILE A 124 -12.27 -28.11 -3.34
CA ILE A 124 -13.42 -28.26 -4.26
C ILE A 124 -14.58 -29.03 -3.61
N GLN A 125 -14.29 -30.12 -2.90
CA GLN A 125 -15.33 -30.94 -2.25
C GLN A 125 -15.80 -30.35 -0.93
N SER A 126 -14.88 -29.80 -0.12
CA SER A 126 -15.17 -29.35 1.24
C SER A 126 -15.80 -27.96 1.32
N GLY A 127 -15.65 -27.15 0.27
CA GLY A 127 -15.83 -25.71 0.31
C GLY A 127 -14.84 -25.04 1.25
N MET A 128 -14.97 -23.72 1.41
CA MET A 128 -14.19 -22.91 2.35
C MET A 128 -15.10 -21.89 3.03
N THR A 129 -14.78 -21.48 4.26
CA THR A 129 -15.49 -20.35 4.87
C THR A 129 -15.09 -19.04 4.17
N VAL A 130 -15.92 -18.00 4.27
CA VAL A 130 -15.56 -16.65 3.78
C VAL A 130 -14.26 -16.16 4.45
N SER A 131 -14.07 -16.44 5.74
CA SER A 131 -12.81 -16.15 6.44
C SER A 131 -11.62 -16.87 5.81
N ASP A 132 -11.75 -18.15 5.47
CA ASP A 132 -10.67 -18.91 4.84
C ASP A 132 -10.37 -18.41 3.42
N LEU A 133 -11.39 -17.98 2.68
CA LEU A 133 -11.21 -17.35 1.37
C LEU A 133 -10.46 -16.01 1.48
N CYS A 134 -10.78 -15.18 2.49
CA CYS A 134 -10.04 -13.96 2.79
C CYS A 134 -8.56 -14.27 3.11
N ALA A 135 -8.33 -15.26 3.97
CA ALA A 135 -6.98 -15.70 4.33
C ALA A 135 -6.22 -16.23 3.11
N ALA A 136 -6.85 -17.03 2.23
CA ALA A 136 -6.24 -17.54 1.01
C ALA A 136 -5.88 -16.42 0.03
N ALA A 137 -6.76 -15.44 -0.16
CA ALA A 137 -6.54 -14.30 -1.04
C ALA A 137 -5.37 -13.42 -0.56
N LEU A 138 -5.22 -13.19 0.75
CA LEU A 138 -4.13 -12.35 1.26
C LEU A 138 -2.82 -13.11 1.46
N LYS A 139 -2.85 -14.29 2.08
CA LYS A 139 -1.63 -15.03 2.43
C LYS A 139 -0.97 -15.67 1.22
N TYR A 140 -1.78 -16.15 0.27
CA TYR A 140 -1.31 -16.94 -0.87
C TYR A 140 -1.67 -16.32 -2.22
N SER A 141 -2.30 -15.14 -2.26
CA SER A 141 -2.72 -14.49 -3.50
C SER A 141 -3.68 -15.33 -4.35
N ASP A 142 -4.48 -16.21 -3.75
CA ASP A 142 -5.37 -17.14 -4.47
C ASP A 142 -6.46 -16.39 -5.28
N ASN A 143 -6.46 -16.58 -6.61
CA ASN A 143 -7.33 -15.88 -7.54
C ASN A 143 -8.78 -16.36 -7.48
N ALA A 144 -9.00 -17.67 -7.33
CA ALA A 144 -10.36 -18.18 -7.21
C ALA A 144 -10.98 -17.67 -5.90
N ALA A 145 -10.19 -17.60 -4.82
CA ALA A 145 -10.66 -17.06 -3.56
C ALA A 145 -11.17 -15.62 -3.69
N VAL A 146 -10.36 -14.70 -4.26
CA VAL A 146 -10.82 -13.32 -4.45
C VAL A 146 -12.02 -13.22 -5.39
N ASN A 147 -12.11 -14.07 -6.42
CA ASN A 147 -13.29 -14.11 -7.28
C ASN A 147 -14.56 -14.52 -6.50
N GLN A 148 -14.49 -15.51 -5.62
CA GLN A 148 -15.65 -15.86 -4.78
C GLN A 148 -16.02 -14.72 -3.82
N LEU A 149 -15.03 -14.04 -3.23
CA LEU A 149 -15.27 -12.85 -2.39
C LEU A 149 -15.94 -11.72 -3.17
N MET A 150 -15.48 -11.43 -4.40
CA MET A 150 -16.10 -10.43 -5.25
C MET A 150 -17.54 -10.78 -5.61
N LYS A 151 -17.89 -12.05 -5.80
CA LYS A 151 -19.30 -12.46 -6.00
C LYS A 151 -20.18 -12.14 -4.80
N ILE A 152 -19.69 -12.40 -3.58
CA ILE A 152 -20.41 -12.06 -2.33
C ILE A 152 -20.68 -10.55 -2.26
N LEU A 153 -19.73 -9.73 -2.71
CA LEU A 153 -19.88 -8.28 -2.74
C LEU A 153 -20.83 -7.78 -3.86
N GLY A 154 -21.03 -8.58 -4.92
CA GLY A 154 -21.77 -8.19 -6.13
C GLY A 154 -20.90 -7.69 -7.29
N GLY A 155 -19.61 -8.03 -7.30
CA GLY A 155 -18.68 -7.81 -8.41
C GLY A 155 -17.58 -6.76 -8.16
N PRO A 156 -16.62 -6.61 -9.10
CA PRO A 156 -15.47 -5.69 -8.98
C PRO A 156 -15.86 -4.24 -8.66
N ASN A 157 -16.94 -3.75 -9.28
CA ASN A 157 -17.44 -2.39 -9.05
C ASN A 157 -17.85 -2.14 -7.58
N LYS A 158 -18.22 -3.19 -6.84
CA LYS A 158 -18.56 -3.09 -5.41
C LYS A 158 -17.32 -2.93 -4.54
N VAL A 159 -16.19 -3.47 -4.97
CA VAL A 159 -14.88 -3.20 -4.35
C VAL A 159 -14.49 -1.73 -4.58
N THR A 160 -14.66 -1.23 -5.80
CA THR A 160 -14.44 0.19 -6.12
C THR A 160 -15.36 1.11 -5.31
N GLN A 161 -16.64 0.76 -5.17
CA GLN A 161 -17.59 1.49 -4.33
C GLN A 161 -17.14 1.53 -2.86
N PHE A 162 -16.62 0.42 -2.33
CA PHE A 162 -16.07 0.38 -0.99
C PHE A 162 -14.85 1.30 -0.86
N ALA A 163 -13.92 1.30 -1.82
CA ALA A 163 -12.78 2.21 -1.83
C ALA A 163 -13.24 3.69 -1.76
N ARG A 164 -14.26 4.06 -2.56
CA ARG A 164 -14.87 5.40 -2.49
C ARG A 164 -15.45 5.72 -1.10
N SER A 165 -16.07 4.75 -0.44
CA SER A 165 -16.64 4.93 0.91
C SER A 165 -15.61 5.25 2.01
N ILE A 166 -14.33 4.92 1.78
CA ILE A 166 -13.21 5.27 2.67
C ILE A 166 -12.41 6.49 2.17
N GLY A 167 -12.93 7.18 1.15
CA GLY A 167 -12.37 8.40 0.58
C GLY A 167 -11.31 8.18 -0.51
N ASP A 168 -11.13 6.96 -1.01
CA ASP A 168 -10.19 6.67 -2.11
C ASP A 168 -10.90 6.90 -3.45
N ASN A 169 -10.54 7.97 -4.15
CA ASN A 169 -11.08 8.33 -5.47
C ASN A 169 -10.26 7.79 -6.66
N GLN A 170 -9.10 7.18 -6.42
CA GLN A 170 -8.21 6.73 -7.49
C GLN A 170 -8.30 5.23 -7.77
N PHE A 171 -8.57 4.41 -6.75
CA PHE A 171 -8.76 2.96 -6.89
C PHE A 171 -9.87 2.67 -7.92
N LEU A 172 -9.55 1.86 -8.93
CA LEU A 172 -10.51 1.45 -9.95
C LEU A 172 -10.31 -0.02 -10.27
N LEU A 173 -11.19 -0.88 -9.77
CA LEU A 173 -11.27 -2.30 -10.11
C LEU A 173 -12.56 -2.56 -10.91
N THR A 174 -12.40 -3.13 -12.10
CA THR A 174 -13.50 -3.34 -13.05
C THR A 174 -13.57 -4.76 -13.60
N ARG A 175 -12.49 -5.54 -13.52
CA ARG A 175 -12.42 -6.92 -14.02
C ARG A 175 -12.19 -7.95 -12.92
N TRP A 176 -12.38 -9.21 -13.29
CA TRP A 176 -12.18 -10.38 -12.44
C TRP A 176 -10.76 -10.93 -12.60
N GLU A 177 -10.37 -11.86 -11.73
CA GLU A 177 -9.18 -12.68 -11.99
C GLU A 177 -9.49 -13.72 -13.08
N PRO A 178 -8.55 -13.99 -14.01
CA PRO A 178 -7.20 -13.42 -14.10
C PRO A 178 -7.10 -12.14 -14.95
N GLU A 179 -8.20 -11.69 -15.59
CA GLU A 179 -8.18 -10.61 -16.58
C GLU A 179 -7.70 -9.26 -16.04
N LEU A 180 -7.87 -9.00 -14.74
CA LEU A 180 -7.40 -7.78 -14.08
C LEU A 180 -5.87 -7.62 -14.09
N ASN A 181 -5.10 -8.71 -14.27
CA ASN A 181 -3.62 -8.65 -14.31
C ASN A 181 -3.06 -8.36 -15.71
N SER A 182 -3.89 -7.89 -16.65
CA SER A 182 -3.42 -7.64 -18.01
C SER A 182 -2.35 -6.55 -18.10
N ALA A 183 -2.37 -5.59 -17.16
CA ALA A 183 -1.39 -4.52 -17.00
C ALA A 183 -1.02 -3.79 -18.30
N ILE A 184 -1.98 -3.65 -19.22
CA ILE A 184 -1.75 -3.06 -20.54
C ILE A 184 -1.30 -1.61 -20.34
N PRO A 185 -0.18 -1.18 -20.95
CA PRO A 185 0.29 0.20 -20.82
C PRO A 185 -0.81 1.21 -21.14
N TYR A 186 -0.93 2.22 -20.28
CA TYR A 186 -1.92 3.30 -20.35
C TYR A 186 -3.40 2.90 -20.17
N ASP A 187 -3.72 1.61 -20.01
CA ASP A 187 -5.07 1.18 -19.61
C ASP A 187 -5.34 1.62 -18.17
N LYS A 188 -6.44 2.34 -17.97
CA LYS A 188 -6.82 2.85 -16.64
C LYS A 188 -7.52 1.78 -15.79
N ARG A 189 -8.04 0.71 -16.39
CA ARG A 189 -8.76 -0.33 -15.66
C ARG A 189 -7.83 -1.09 -14.72
N ASP A 190 -8.33 -1.41 -13.52
CA ASP A 190 -7.63 -2.21 -12.50
C ASP A 190 -6.34 -1.54 -12.01
N THR A 191 -6.36 -0.20 -11.97
CA THR A 191 -5.25 0.65 -11.52
C THR A 191 -5.59 1.45 -10.27
N THR A 192 -4.54 1.90 -9.59
CA THR A 192 -4.60 2.89 -8.51
C THR A 192 -3.44 3.87 -8.62
N ALA A 193 -3.45 4.91 -7.80
CA ALA A 193 -2.30 5.76 -7.54
C ALA A 193 -1.57 5.30 -6.26
N PRO A 194 -0.23 5.23 -6.22
CA PRO A 194 0.51 4.88 -5.01
C PRO A 194 0.10 5.68 -3.77
N SER A 195 -0.10 7.00 -3.90
CA SER A 195 -0.55 7.87 -2.79
C SER A 195 -1.91 7.43 -2.23
N ALA A 196 -2.90 7.28 -3.10
CA ALA A 196 -4.25 6.85 -2.72
C ALA A 196 -4.25 5.45 -2.07
N MET A 197 -3.45 4.52 -2.62
CA MET A 197 -3.34 3.19 -2.04
C MET A 197 -2.65 3.23 -0.67
N ALA A 198 -1.60 4.03 -0.47
CA ALA A 198 -0.95 4.18 0.82
C ALA A 198 -1.92 4.75 1.87
N GLU A 199 -2.72 5.76 1.53
CA GLU A 199 -3.76 6.29 2.42
C GLU A 199 -4.84 5.25 2.75
N SER A 200 -5.28 4.48 1.75
CA SER A 200 -6.21 3.37 1.95
C SER A 200 -5.64 2.32 2.90
N VAL A 201 -4.37 1.92 2.72
CA VAL A 201 -3.67 0.99 3.63
C VAL A 201 -3.59 1.57 5.05
N GLN A 202 -3.25 2.85 5.20
CA GLN A 202 -3.21 3.51 6.51
C GLN A 202 -4.58 3.43 7.20
N LYS A 203 -5.66 3.81 6.50
CA LYS A 203 -7.03 3.80 7.03
C LYS A 203 -7.53 2.41 7.41
N LEU A 204 -7.20 1.40 6.61
CA LEU A 204 -7.67 0.02 6.77
C LEU A 204 -6.88 -0.76 7.82
N VAL A 205 -5.55 -0.62 7.81
CA VAL A 205 -4.65 -1.43 8.64
C VAL A 205 -4.42 -0.78 10.01
N LEU A 206 -4.37 0.56 10.08
CA LEU A 206 -4.03 1.30 11.31
C LEU A 206 -5.18 2.18 11.81
N GLY A 207 -5.91 2.81 10.89
CA GLY A 207 -7.02 3.71 11.16
C GLY A 207 -8.35 3.00 11.39
N ASN A 208 -9.44 3.76 11.45
CA ASN A 208 -10.76 3.29 11.90
C ASN A 208 -11.75 2.96 10.77
N ALA A 209 -11.28 2.71 9.55
CA ALA A 209 -12.17 2.30 8.44
C ALA A 209 -12.84 0.94 8.72
N LEU A 210 -12.14 0.07 9.46
CA LEU A 210 -12.64 -1.20 9.98
C LEU A 210 -12.75 -1.15 11.51
N ARG A 211 -13.73 -1.86 12.08
CA ARG A 211 -13.83 -2.18 13.51
C ARG A 211 -12.59 -2.98 13.96
N LYS A 212 -12.28 -2.89 15.25
CA LYS A 212 -11.04 -3.43 15.84
C LYS A 212 -10.80 -4.91 15.51
N SER A 213 -11.81 -5.78 15.62
CA SER A 213 -11.65 -7.22 15.35
C SER A 213 -11.39 -7.52 13.87
N GLN A 214 -12.12 -6.87 12.96
CA GLN A 214 -11.88 -6.96 11.51
C GLN A 214 -10.48 -6.46 11.13
N ARG A 215 -10.07 -5.32 11.69
CA ARG A 215 -8.73 -4.75 11.47
C ARG A 215 -7.63 -5.69 11.97
N GLN A 216 -7.83 -6.37 13.10
CA GLN A 216 -6.89 -7.37 13.62
C GLN A 216 -6.78 -8.59 12.71
N LEU A 217 -7.90 -9.11 12.17
CA LEU A 217 -7.88 -10.19 11.18
C LEU A 217 -7.12 -9.78 9.91
N LEU A 218 -7.38 -8.57 9.40
CA LEU A 218 -6.67 -8.03 8.24
C LEU A 218 -5.16 -7.96 8.50
N GLN A 219 -4.73 -7.38 9.63
CA GLN A 219 -3.33 -7.32 10.02
C GLN A 219 -2.70 -8.71 10.11
N GLU A 220 -3.40 -9.67 10.72
CA GLU A 220 -2.91 -11.03 10.89
C GLU A 220 -2.66 -11.72 9.55
N TRP A 221 -3.59 -11.62 8.61
CA TRP A 221 -3.41 -12.20 7.28
C TRP A 221 -2.29 -11.54 6.48
N LEU A 222 -2.17 -10.21 6.54
CA LEU A 222 -1.11 -9.47 5.86
C LEU A 222 0.28 -9.75 6.45
N LYS A 223 0.39 -9.93 7.79
CA LYS A 223 1.65 -10.34 8.43
C LYS A 223 2.12 -11.72 7.96
N HIS A 224 1.17 -12.58 7.58
CA HIS A 224 1.41 -13.94 7.09
C HIS A 224 1.38 -14.07 5.56
N CYS A 225 1.47 -12.96 4.82
CA CYS A 225 1.70 -12.95 3.37
C CYS A 225 2.93 -13.80 3.02
N LYS A 226 2.77 -14.78 2.14
CA LYS A 226 3.85 -15.69 1.72
C LYS A 226 4.59 -15.23 0.46
N THR A 227 4.06 -14.22 -0.24
CA THR A 227 4.57 -13.76 -1.53
C THR A 227 5.49 -12.53 -1.42
N GLY A 228 5.57 -11.89 -0.26
CA GLY A 228 6.29 -10.61 -0.06
C GLY A 228 7.74 -10.69 0.40
N ASN A 229 8.29 -11.89 0.62
CA ASN A 229 9.61 -12.05 1.25
C ASN A 229 10.75 -11.30 0.52
N HIS A 230 10.67 -11.20 -0.80
CA HIS A 230 11.71 -10.59 -1.64
C HIS A 230 11.44 -9.11 -2.00
N ARG A 231 10.37 -8.52 -1.47
CA ARG A 231 9.91 -7.16 -1.80
C ARG A 231 10.10 -6.21 -0.61
N ILE A 232 9.04 -5.58 -0.07
CA ILE A 232 9.16 -4.65 1.07
C ILE A 232 9.92 -5.30 2.23
N ARG A 233 9.65 -6.58 2.51
CA ARG A 233 10.31 -7.33 3.59
C ARG A 233 11.83 -7.41 3.45
N SER A 234 12.33 -7.51 2.22
CA SER A 234 13.78 -7.50 1.93
C SER A 234 14.39 -6.09 1.92
N GLY A 235 13.56 -5.05 1.88
CA GLY A 235 13.98 -3.65 1.95
C GLY A 235 14.13 -3.09 3.36
N VAL A 236 13.80 -3.86 4.40
CA VAL A 236 13.82 -3.43 5.80
C VAL A 236 14.69 -4.35 6.67
N PRO A 237 15.17 -3.88 7.84
CA PRO A 237 15.83 -4.74 8.82
C PRO A 237 14.96 -5.96 9.21
N ALA A 238 15.59 -7.13 9.33
CA ALA A 238 14.90 -8.41 9.53
C ALA A 238 14.04 -8.49 10.81
N HIS A 239 14.34 -7.66 11.82
CA HIS A 239 13.61 -7.61 13.08
C HIS A 239 12.38 -6.68 13.02
N PHE A 240 12.15 -5.96 11.91
CA PHE A 240 10.92 -5.19 11.71
C PHE A 240 9.76 -6.13 11.37
N ILE A 241 8.58 -5.81 11.88
CA ILE A 241 7.36 -6.53 11.52
C ILE A 241 6.79 -5.88 10.27
N VAL A 242 6.47 -6.69 9.26
CA VAL A 242 5.86 -6.23 8.01
C VAL A 242 4.53 -6.95 7.82
N ALA A 243 3.50 -6.19 7.47
CA ALA A 243 2.23 -6.70 6.98
C ALA A 243 2.00 -6.15 5.58
N ASP A 244 2.00 -7.01 4.57
CA ASP A 244 2.04 -6.61 3.16
C ASP A 244 1.09 -7.42 2.27
N LYS A 245 0.84 -6.88 1.07
CA LYS A 245 0.20 -7.60 -0.03
C LYS A 245 0.89 -7.27 -1.34
N THR A 246 1.31 -8.32 -2.03
CA THR A 246 1.95 -8.22 -3.34
C THR A 246 0.99 -8.22 -4.53
N GLY A 247 1.43 -7.71 -5.67
CA GLY A 247 0.80 -7.81 -7.00
C GLY A 247 1.82 -8.18 -8.07
N THR A 248 1.47 -9.05 -9.01
CA THR A 248 2.31 -9.39 -10.16
C THR A 248 1.40 -9.61 -11.36
N GLY A 249 1.70 -8.98 -12.49
CA GLY A 249 0.89 -9.04 -13.70
C GLY A 249 1.71 -9.00 -14.99
N GLY A 250 1.04 -8.65 -16.09
CA GLY A 250 1.67 -8.51 -17.41
C GLY A 250 2.65 -7.34 -17.49
N TYR A 251 3.41 -7.26 -18.58
CA TYR A 251 4.34 -6.14 -18.84
C TYR A 251 5.36 -5.89 -17.70
N GLY A 252 5.76 -6.96 -17.01
CA GLY A 252 6.64 -6.86 -15.84
C GLY A 252 6.04 -6.09 -14.66
N SER A 253 4.72 -5.88 -14.60
CA SER A 253 4.12 -5.16 -13.48
C SER A 253 4.29 -5.93 -12.18
N ILE A 254 4.82 -5.24 -11.16
CA ILE A 254 4.91 -5.75 -9.80
C ILE A 254 4.51 -4.66 -8.81
N GLY A 255 3.90 -5.04 -7.71
CA GLY A 255 3.55 -4.11 -6.63
C GLY A 255 3.70 -4.75 -5.26
N ASP A 256 3.93 -3.94 -4.25
CA ASP A 256 3.86 -4.34 -2.86
C ASP A 256 3.37 -3.17 -2.01
N ILE A 257 2.38 -3.45 -1.16
CA ILE A 257 1.73 -2.42 -0.32
C ILE A 257 1.63 -2.96 1.09
N GLY A 258 1.79 -2.10 2.10
CA GLY A 258 1.75 -2.59 3.47
C GLY A 258 2.16 -1.59 4.54
N VAL A 259 2.37 -2.14 5.73
CA VAL A 259 2.80 -1.42 6.92
C VAL A 259 4.05 -2.07 7.49
N VAL A 260 5.01 -1.23 7.86
CA VAL A 260 6.26 -1.60 8.51
C VAL A 260 6.25 -1.05 9.94
N TRP A 261 6.25 -1.94 10.93
CA TRP A 261 6.42 -1.58 12.34
C TRP A 261 7.89 -1.64 12.71
N ARG A 262 8.40 -0.51 13.22
CA ARG A 262 9.77 -0.34 13.67
C ARG A 262 9.82 -0.43 15.21
N PRO A 263 10.88 -1.00 15.81
CA PRO A 263 11.05 -0.92 17.25
C PRO A 263 11.09 0.54 17.72
N HIS A 264 10.38 0.83 18.82
CA HIS A 264 10.39 2.14 19.49
C HIS A 264 10.00 3.34 18.60
N ALA A 265 9.27 3.10 17.52
CA ALA A 265 8.95 4.11 16.52
C ALA A 265 7.57 3.86 15.90
N SER A 266 6.89 4.95 15.53
CA SER A 266 5.63 4.84 14.78
C SER A 266 5.79 4.01 13.48
N PRO A 267 4.74 3.30 13.05
CA PRO A 267 4.76 2.58 11.78
C PRO A 267 5.02 3.48 10.56
N ILE A 268 5.47 2.86 9.47
CA ILE A 268 5.49 3.48 8.13
C ILE A 268 4.53 2.70 7.25
N VAL A 269 3.66 3.40 6.54
CA VAL A 269 2.82 2.84 5.48
C VAL A 269 3.53 3.00 4.15
N LEU A 270 3.48 2.00 3.28
CA LEU A 270 4.13 1.98 1.97
C LEU A 270 3.17 1.49 0.90
N ALA A 271 3.26 2.10 -0.28
CA ALA A 271 2.77 1.53 -1.52
C ALA A 271 3.84 1.72 -2.61
N VAL A 272 4.36 0.62 -3.15
CA VAL A 272 5.38 0.62 -4.20
C VAL A 272 4.86 -0.19 -5.38
N TYR A 273 4.81 0.45 -6.54
CA TYR A 273 4.43 -0.15 -7.81
C TYR A 273 5.55 0.05 -8.82
N VAL A 274 5.72 -0.95 -9.68
CA VAL A 274 6.70 -0.93 -10.76
C VAL A 274 6.01 -1.44 -12.01
N ARG A 275 6.26 -0.80 -13.15
CA ARG A 275 5.76 -1.25 -14.45
C ARG A 275 6.83 -1.10 -15.53
N GLN A 276 6.61 -1.78 -16.63
CA GLN A 276 7.32 -1.59 -17.89
C GLN A 276 6.30 -1.49 -19.04
N ASN A 277 6.79 -1.19 -20.24
CA ASN A 277 5.95 -1.09 -21.44
C ASN A 277 6.10 -2.28 -22.39
N GLU A 278 7.11 -3.13 -22.21
CA GLU A 278 7.32 -4.31 -23.05
C GLU A 278 6.46 -5.49 -22.58
N LYS A 279 5.71 -6.11 -23.50
CA LYS A 279 4.72 -7.15 -23.16
C LYS A 279 5.30 -8.36 -22.43
N ASN A 280 6.52 -8.75 -22.78
CA ASN A 280 7.23 -9.90 -22.22
C ASN A 280 8.27 -9.48 -21.17
N ALA A 281 8.22 -8.23 -20.69
CA ALA A 281 9.11 -7.76 -19.65
C ALA A 281 9.01 -8.60 -18.37
N HIS A 282 10.14 -8.74 -17.70
CA HIS A 282 10.24 -9.30 -16.36
C HIS A 282 10.89 -8.28 -15.45
N THR A 283 10.24 -7.97 -14.32
CA THR A 283 10.80 -7.10 -13.30
C THR A 283 11.26 -7.93 -12.11
N SER A 284 12.48 -7.68 -11.63
CA SER A 284 12.98 -8.30 -10.41
C SER A 284 12.31 -7.72 -9.17
N ASP A 285 11.89 -8.57 -8.24
CA ASP A 285 11.40 -8.16 -6.90
C ASP A 285 12.40 -7.25 -6.16
N LYS A 286 13.70 -7.36 -6.51
CA LYS A 286 14.78 -6.52 -5.95
C LYS A 286 14.54 -5.02 -6.17
N VAL A 287 13.84 -4.62 -7.23
CA VAL A 287 13.51 -3.21 -7.47
C VAL A 287 12.67 -2.66 -6.31
N ILE A 288 11.61 -3.39 -5.92
CA ILE A 288 10.76 -2.98 -4.78
C ILE A 288 11.56 -2.97 -3.48
N ALA A 289 12.42 -3.97 -3.24
CA ALA A 289 13.26 -4.02 -2.05
C ALA A 289 14.23 -2.83 -1.98
N GLN A 290 14.86 -2.46 -3.10
CA GLN A 290 15.78 -1.32 -3.17
C GLN A 290 15.05 0.01 -2.99
N ALA A 291 13.91 0.21 -3.67
CA ALA A 291 13.07 1.39 -3.48
C ALA A 291 12.60 1.53 -2.02
N THR A 292 12.19 0.43 -1.39
CA THR A 292 11.82 0.39 0.02
C THR A 292 12.99 0.81 0.92
N LYS A 293 14.19 0.25 0.69
CA LYS A 293 15.38 0.58 1.48
C LYS A 293 15.78 2.05 1.36
N ILE A 294 15.73 2.62 0.15
CA ILE A 294 15.98 4.05 -0.09
C ILE A 294 15.03 4.90 0.77
N THR A 295 13.73 4.59 0.71
CA THR A 295 12.69 5.34 1.39
C THR A 295 12.74 5.21 2.92
N ILE A 296 12.96 3.99 3.43
CA ILE A 296 13.04 3.74 4.88
C ILE A 296 14.24 4.45 5.50
N ASN A 297 15.39 4.44 4.81
CA ASN A 297 16.58 5.18 5.26
C ASN A 297 16.33 6.69 5.26
N ALA A 298 15.64 7.22 4.24
CA ALA A 298 15.29 8.64 4.19
C ALA A 298 14.32 9.04 5.30
N MET A 299 13.30 8.24 5.58
CA MET A 299 12.35 8.47 6.68
C MET A 299 13.04 8.53 8.05
N ALA A 300 14.10 7.74 8.26
CA ALA A 300 14.88 7.79 9.49
C ALA A 300 15.61 9.14 9.68
N ASN A 301 15.97 9.83 8.58
CA ASN A 301 16.67 11.12 8.59
C ASN A 301 15.74 12.34 8.67
N LEU A 302 14.42 12.13 8.51
CA LEU A 302 13.38 13.16 8.63
C LEU A 302 12.87 13.33 10.07
N ARG A 303 13.38 12.53 11.01
CA ARG A 303 13.10 12.63 12.44
C ARG A 303 14.08 13.53 13.16
#